data_AF-A0A2D9EDA0-F1
#
_entry.id   AF-A0A2D9EDA0-F1
#
_cell.length_a   1.000
_cell.length_b   1.000
_cell.length_c   1.000
_cell.angle_alpha   90.00
_cell.angle_beta   90.00
_cell.angle_gamma   90.00
#
_symmetry.space_group_name_H-M   'P 1'
#
loop_
_entity.id
_entity.type
_entity.pdbx_description
1 polymer ?
#
loop_
_entity_poly.entity_id
_entity_poly.type
_entity_poly.pdbx_seq_one_letter_code
_entity_poly.pdbx_strand_id
1 'polypeptide(L)'
;MAIGNSKMRNKLDTVFAGIASALLGLVVGYVILGGVWGIQNGRGLTDFTDIFINDSILYRDSILTVCTLFNIGAFYFALRKEMWKFCRGMMLVIMLSVPVIVWLQLEAGIA
;
A
#
# COMPACT_ATOMS: atom_id res chain seq x y z
N MET A 1 -6.87 30.37 -22.90
CA MET A 1 -5.59 30.22 -23.64
C MET A 1 -4.48 30.24 -22.61
N ALA A 2 -3.74 29.12 -22.51
CA ALA A 2 -2.51 28.79 -21.74
C ALA A 2 -2.31 29.46 -20.36
N ILE A 3 -1.97 28.75 -19.28
CA ILE A 3 -0.62 28.26 -19.00
C ILE A 3 -0.67 27.30 -17.80
N GLY A 4 -0.04 26.13 -17.90
CA GLY A 4 0.54 25.47 -16.72
C GLY A 4 -0.19 24.28 -16.12
N ASN A 5 -0.35 23.16 -16.84
CA ASN A 5 -0.23 21.85 -16.17
C ASN A 5 0.09 20.63 -17.07
N SER A 6 0.41 20.82 -18.35
CA SER A 6 0.68 19.68 -19.25
C SER A 6 2.04 19.02 -19.00
N LYS A 7 3.01 19.73 -18.40
CA LYS A 7 4.36 19.21 -18.14
C LYS A 7 4.40 18.22 -16.95
N MET A 8 3.53 18.39 -15.95
CA MET A 8 3.43 17.49 -14.78
C MET A 8 2.77 16.15 -15.13
N ARG A 9 1.77 16.18 -16.04
CA ARG A 9 1.04 14.98 -16.47
C ARG A 9 1.97 13.94 -17.12
N ASN A 10 3.02 14.39 -17.81
CA ASN A 10 4.04 13.50 -18.39
C ASN A 10 5.10 13.00 -17.39
N LYS A 11 5.34 13.68 -16.26
CA LYS A 11 6.28 13.19 -15.23
C LYS A 11 5.64 12.18 -14.28
N LEU A 12 4.37 12.40 -13.93
CA LEU A 12 3.63 11.51 -13.02
C LEU A 12 3.08 10.26 -13.73
N ASP A 13 2.91 10.26 -15.05
CA ASP A 13 2.56 9.06 -15.81
C ASP A 13 3.82 8.25 -16.16
N THR A 14 4.55 7.86 -15.12
CA THR A 14 5.70 6.97 -15.22
C THR A 14 5.44 5.71 -14.41
N VAL A 15 6.04 4.61 -14.85
CA VAL A 15 5.97 3.32 -14.15
C VAL A 15 6.47 3.47 -12.71
N PHE A 16 7.54 4.26 -12.50
CA PHE A 16 8.07 4.58 -11.18
C PHE A 16 7.10 5.32 -10.28
N ALA A 17 6.32 6.27 -10.81
CA ALA A 17 5.30 6.97 -10.03
C ALA A 17 4.18 6.01 -9.58
N GLY A 18 3.81 5.04 -10.43
CA GLY A 18 2.89 3.97 -10.05
C GLY A 18 3.48 3.06 -8.96
N ILE A 19 4.75 2.68 -9.07
CA ILE A 19 5.42 1.88 -8.03
C ILE A 19 5.43 2.64 -6.70
N ALA A 20 5.82 3.92 -6.72
CA ALA A 20 5.87 4.77 -5.54
C ALA A 20 4.49 4.96 -4.89
N SER A 21 3.42 5.13 -5.68
CA SER A 21 2.07 5.25 -5.13
C SER A 21 1.57 3.96 -4.50
N ALA A 22 1.89 2.80 -5.09
CA ALA A 22 1.51 1.51 -4.53
C ALA A 22 2.25 1.23 -3.20
N LEU A 23 3.54 1.57 -3.13
CA LEU A 23 4.30 1.50 -1.89
C LEU A 23 3.77 2.47 -0.83
N LEU A 24 3.43 3.71 -1.21
CA LEU A 24 2.82 4.67 -0.31
C LEU A 24 1.46 4.19 0.20
N GLY A 25 0.63 3.57 -0.65
CA GLY A 25 -0.64 2.97 -0.23
C GLY A 25 -0.44 1.89 0.85
N LEU A 26 0.63 1.10 0.72
CA LEU A 26 1.01 0.07 1.68
C LEU A 26 1.46 0.67 3.02
N VAL A 27 2.31 1.69 2.98
CA VAL A 27 2.78 2.40 4.19
C VAL A 27 1.62 3.12 4.89
N VAL A 28 0.75 3.79 4.12
CA VAL A 28 -0.40 4.51 4.68
C VAL A 28 -1.40 3.53 5.30
N GLY A 29 -1.69 2.41 4.64
CA GLY A 29 -2.56 1.37 5.20
C GLY A 29 -2.02 0.81 6.52
N TYR A 30 -0.70 0.57 6.58
CA TYR A 30 -0.01 0.15 7.80
C TYR A 30 -0.11 1.19 8.92
N VAL A 31 0.19 2.47 8.64
CA VAL A 31 0.17 3.55 9.63
C VAL A 31 -1.23 3.81 10.17
N ILE A 32 -2.26 3.74 9.33
CA ILE A 32 -3.65 3.95 9.77
C ILE A 32 -4.06 2.83 10.72
N LEU A 33 -3.84 1.57 10.37
CA LEU A 33 -4.20 0.45 11.24
C LEU A 33 -3.38 0.44 12.53
N GLY A 34 -2.07 0.69 12.45
CA GLY A 34 -1.20 0.78 13.62
C GLY A 34 -1.55 1.94 14.54
N GLY A 35 -1.90 3.09 13.96
CA GLY A 35 -2.37 4.25 14.71
C GLY A 35 -3.72 4.02 15.37
N VAL A 36 -4.70 3.46 14.65
CA VAL A 36 -6.02 3.14 15.22
C VAL A 36 -5.92 2.10 16.33
N TRP A 37 -5.11 1.06 16.12
CA TRP A 37 -4.86 0.04 17.13
C TRP A 37 -4.12 0.62 18.35
N GLY A 38 -3.12 1.47 18.13
CA GLY A 38 -2.37 2.15 19.19
C GLY A 38 -3.25 3.08 20.02
N ILE A 39 -4.17 3.82 19.38
CA ILE A 39 -5.18 4.64 20.06
C ILE A 39 -6.12 3.78 20.91
N GLN A 40 -6.57 2.63 20.39
CA GLN A 40 -7.47 1.73 21.13
C GLN A 40 -6.77 1.02 22.30
N ASN A 41 -5.48 0.70 22.18
CA ASN A 41 -4.74 -0.05 23.20
C ASN A 41 -3.85 0.83 24.10
N GLY A 42 -3.81 2.15 23.86
CA GLY A 42 -2.97 3.09 24.61
C GLY A 42 -1.46 2.86 24.45
N ARG A 43 -1.04 2.17 23.39
CA ARG A 43 0.37 1.81 23.10
C ARG A 43 0.88 2.51 21.85
N GLY A 44 2.19 2.71 21.79
CA GLY A 44 2.85 3.42 20.69
C GLY A 44 2.91 2.60 19.40
N LEU A 45 3.24 3.27 18.28
CA LEU A 45 3.45 2.62 16.98
C LEU A 45 4.55 1.55 17.03
N THR A 46 5.53 1.69 17.93
CA THR A 46 6.65 0.77 18.11
C THR A 46 6.20 -0.59 18.62
N ASP A 47 5.26 -0.63 19.58
CA ASP A 47 4.68 -1.88 20.10
C ASP A 47 3.82 -2.57 19.02
N PHE A 48 3.15 -1.80 18.17
CA PHE A 48 2.38 -2.33 17.05
C PHE A 48 3.28 -2.97 15.99
N THR A 49 4.46 -2.41 15.72
CA THR A 49 5.43 -3.04 14.80
C THR A 49 5.93 -4.36 15.35
N ASP A 50 6.20 -4.43 16.65
CA ASP A 50 6.65 -5.67 17.29
C ASP A 50 5.55 -6.75 17.27
N ILE A 51 4.29 -6.37 17.52
CA ILE A 51 3.13 -7.26 17.44
C ILE A 51 2.81 -7.64 15.98
N PHE A 52 2.99 -6.74 15.02
CA PHE A 52 2.82 -7.06 13.59
C PHE A 52 3.84 -8.10 13.10
N ILE A 53 5.07 -8.01 13.62
CA ILE A 53 6.16 -8.92 13.28
C ILE A 53 6.02 -10.25 14.03
N ASN A 54 5.68 -10.22 15.33
CA ASN A 54 5.66 -11.42 16.20
C ASN A 54 4.28 -12.09 16.35
N ASP A 55 3.16 -11.40 16.18
CA ASP A 55 1.85 -11.87 16.62
C ASP A 55 0.80 -11.91 15.49
N SER A 56 0.24 -13.11 15.33
CA SER A 56 -1.05 -13.44 14.72
C SER A 56 -1.26 -13.07 13.25
N ILE A 57 -1.37 -14.12 12.42
CA ILE A 57 -1.93 -14.16 11.05
C ILE A 57 -3.13 -13.22 10.86
N LEU A 58 -4.01 -13.10 11.87
CA LEU A 58 -5.23 -12.30 11.81
C LEU A 58 -4.96 -10.79 11.60
N TYR A 59 -3.91 -10.24 12.23
CA TYR A 59 -3.53 -8.84 12.05
C TYR A 59 -2.91 -8.60 10.67
N ARG A 60 -2.12 -9.55 10.17
CA ARG A 60 -1.53 -9.47 8.82
C ARG A 60 -2.61 -9.44 7.74
N ASP A 61 -3.60 -10.33 7.80
CA ASP A 61 -4.68 -10.36 6.81
C ASP A 61 -5.53 -9.07 6.82
N SER A 62 -5.78 -8.52 8.00
CA SER A 62 -6.51 -7.24 8.15
C SER A 62 -5.72 -6.07 7.53
N ILE A 63 -4.41 -6.01 7.78
CA ILE A 63 -3.53 -4.97 7.22
C ILE A 63 -3.41 -5.09 5.71
N LEU A 64 -3.26 -6.31 5.20
CA LEU A 64 -3.19 -6.57 3.77
C LEU A 64 -4.48 -6.20 3.05
N THR A 65 -5.64 -6.45 3.68
CA THR A 65 -6.94 -6.03 3.17
C THR A 65 -7.02 -4.50 3.06
N VAL A 66 -6.62 -3.76 4.10
CA VAL A 66 -6.63 -2.29 4.08
C VAL A 66 -5.60 -1.71 3.09
N CYS A 67 -4.41 -2.29 3.01
CA CYS A 67 -3.41 -1.90 2.00
C CYS A 67 -3.93 -2.12 0.59
N THR A 68 -4.63 -3.24 0.35
CA THR A 68 -5.24 -3.55 -0.94
C THR A 68 -6.35 -2.56 -1.28
N LEU A 69 -7.20 -2.19 -0.32
CA LEU A 69 -8.24 -1.16 -0.50
C LEU A 69 -7.63 0.20 -0.87
N PHE A 70 -6.55 0.61 -0.19
CA PHE A 70 -5.82 1.84 -0.52
C PHE A 70 -5.24 1.78 -1.93
N ASN A 71 -4.63 0.66 -2.32
CA ASN A 71 -4.09 0.44 -3.65
C ASN A 71 -5.19 0.48 -4.73
N ILE A 72 -6.36 -0.13 -4.48
CA ILE A 72 -7.52 -0.06 -5.39
C ILE A 72 -8.01 1.39 -5.51
N GLY A 73 -8.07 2.15 -4.41
CA GLY A 73 -8.45 3.56 -4.45
C GLY A 73 -7.49 4.42 -5.29
N ALA A 74 -6.18 4.22 -5.09
CA ALA A 74 -5.15 4.87 -5.90
C ALA A 74 -5.23 4.44 -7.38
N PHE A 75 -5.51 3.16 -7.65
CA PHE A 75 -5.69 2.60 -8.99
C PHE A 75 -6.88 3.21 -9.69
N TYR A 76 -8.02 3.28 -9.03
CA TYR A 76 -9.23 3.88 -9.56
C TYR A 76 -9.02 5.37 -9.91
N PHE A 77 -8.35 6.12 -9.04
CA PHE A 77 -8.06 7.53 -9.30
C PHE A 77 -7.12 7.74 -10.49
N ALA A 78 -6.12 6.89 -10.65
CA ALA A 78 -5.20 6.94 -11.79
C ALA A 78 -5.85 6.52 -13.10
N LEU A 79 -6.75 5.53 -13.05
CA LEU A 79 -7.51 5.05 -14.20
C LEU A 79 -8.47 6.13 -14.70
N ARG A 80 -9.10 6.89 -13.80
CA ARG A 80 -9.92 8.07 -14.16
C ARG A 80 -9.12 9.16 -14.88
N LYS A 81 -7.80 9.21 -14.68
CA LYS A 81 -6.90 10.19 -15.33
C LYS A 81 -6.21 9.65 -16.59
N GLU A 82 -6.60 8.48 -17.07
CA GLU A 82 -6.02 7.81 -18.24
C GLU A 82 -4.49 7.60 -18.12
N MET A 83 -3.98 7.41 -16.90
CA MET A 83 -2.54 7.24 -16.63
C MET A 83 -2.12 5.78 -16.81
N TRP A 84 -2.03 5.33 -18.06
CA TRP A 84 -1.77 3.92 -18.41
C TRP A 84 -0.42 3.40 -17.90
N LYS A 85 0.64 4.22 -17.91
CA LYS A 85 1.98 3.79 -17.45
C LYS A 85 2.02 3.69 -15.93
N PHE A 86 1.33 4.59 -15.25
CA PHE A 86 1.15 4.55 -13.80
C PHE A 86 0.39 3.28 -13.38
N CYS A 87 -0.73 2.97 -14.04
CA CYS A 87 -1.49 1.75 -13.77
C CYS A 87 -0.63 0.51 -13.98
N ARG A 88 0.22 0.47 -15.02
CA ARG A 88 1.16 -0.62 -15.26
C ARG A 88 2.19 -0.78 -14.14
N GLY A 89 2.70 0.34 -13.61
CA GLY A 89 3.59 0.33 -12.44
C GLY A 89 2.92 -0.22 -11.19
N MET A 90 1.69 0.21 -10.90
CA MET A 90 0.93 -0.32 -9.76
C MET A 90 0.60 -1.81 -9.91
N MET A 91 0.23 -2.24 -11.11
CA MET A 91 -0.07 -3.64 -11.38
C MET A 91 1.14 -4.55 -11.13
N LEU A 92 2.34 -4.06 -11.45
CA LEU A 92 3.61 -4.75 -11.16
C LEU A 92 3.84 -4.93 -9.65
N VAL A 93 3.61 -3.87 -8.86
CA VAL A 93 3.73 -3.94 -7.40
C VAL A 93 2.68 -4.85 -6.80
N ILE A 94 1.43 -4.78 -7.27
CA ILE A 94 0.36 -5.65 -6.78
C ILE A 94 0.69 -7.12 -7.08
N MET A 95 1.15 -7.43 -8.30
CA MET A 95 1.60 -8.78 -8.64
C MET A 95 2.76 -9.26 -7.77
N LEU A 96 3.74 -8.40 -7.46
CA LEU A 96 4.85 -8.73 -6.55
C LEU A 96 4.42 -8.82 -5.09
N SER A 97 3.39 -8.08 -4.69
CA SER A 97 2.90 -8.10 -3.33
C SER A 97 2.27 -9.45 -2.98
N VAL A 98 1.61 -10.14 -3.92
CA VAL A 98 1.01 -11.46 -3.68
C VAL A 98 2.03 -12.52 -3.20
N PRO A 99 3.15 -12.80 -3.89
CA PRO A 99 4.14 -13.76 -3.40
C PRO A 99 4.83 -13.29 -2.12
N VAL A 100 5.04 -11.98 -1.93
CA VAL A 100 5.58 -11.43 -0.67
C VAL A 100 4.63 -11.68 0.50
N ILE A 101 3.33 -11.50 0.28
CA ILE A 101 2.27 -11.77 1.26
C ILE A 101 2.26 -13.24 1.65
N VAL A 102 2.29 -14.14 0.66
CA VAL A 102 2.32 -15.59 0.90
C VAL A 102 3.58 -15.98 1.66
N TRP A 103 4.73 -15.41 1.32
CA TRP A 103 5.98 -15.68 2.02
C TRP A 103 5.93 -15.24 3.48
N LEU A 104 5.40 -14.03 3.73
CA LEU A 104 5.16 -13.54 5.09
C LEU A 104 4.13 -14.39 5.84
N GLN A 105 3.06 -14.86 5.21
CA GLN A 105 2.10 -15.77 5.82
C GLN A 105 2.76 -17.10 6.21
N LEU A 106 3.66 -17.63 5.38
CA LEU A 106 4.39 -18.87 5.66
C LEU A 106 5.33 -18.73 6.86
N GLU A 107 6.08 -17.63 6.98
CA GLU A 107 6.93 -17.38 8.15
C GLU A 107 6.14 -17.23 9.45
N ALA A 108 4.93 -16.66 9.41
CA ALA A 108 4.08 -16.51 10.58
C ALA A 108 3.22 -17.74 10.92
N GLY A 109 3.04 -18.67 9.97
CA GLY A 109 2.22 -19.88 10.14
C GLY A 109 2.98 -21.09 10.68
N ILE A 110 4.30 -20.99 10.87
CA ILE A 110 5.16 -22.05 11.43
C ILE A 110 5.54 -21.81 12.90
N ALA A 111 4.80 -20.96 13.63
CA ALA A 111 4.92 -20.79 15.08
C ALA A 111 3.82 -21.53 15.83
#